data_AF-A0AAE3FNW0-F1
#
_entry.id   AF-A0AAE3FNW0-F1
#
_cell.length_a   1.000
_cell.length_b   1.000
_cell.length_c   1.000
_cell.angle_alpha   90.00
_cell.angle_beta   90.00
_cell.angle_gamma   90.00
#
_symmetry.space_group_name_H-M   'P 1'
#
loop_
_entity.id
_entity.type
_entity.pdbx_description
1 polymer ?
#
loop_
_entity_poly.entity_id
_entity_poly.type
_entity_poly.pdbx_seq_one_letter_code
_entity_poly.pdbx_strand_id
1 'polypeptide(L)'
;MSDLEPVPPVTELFKAGAIGTLIETAIGTAIGYPTSRATATCTAQNLQNILSSSSPYMVFPALAVSGRVSTSTKNVFQVVRHGVIIKSNEGNYYYIGGKSNYWIQNRAFHAFQGTTEFTLKAEEGVHLFEAIRDAPSNIIVLQVRTSRLSQAWEQPKPPEGCQTPFIGWIMDALEGGIGAGVIMNYLPYFLDEPIRNLKVGHRGLIYESGGKYTTDSFQGFLRTISKFPPLPFLGIIKSTPPPLGDKLPSPFPGFIYAPTPVSIMNDLCQFLLAFSGEAQDDCSALVGNDNKIQQFSDSLDALIGAPIFTSLYCPSGCKNIGLAGLVYRGTSATIKGYGFLVFNFVKPPTDYSDAAIAEYANQLGVSNVLEISKRLVGSAN
;
A
#
# COMPACT_ATOMS: atom_id res chain seq x y z
N MET A 1 21.43 -1.77 -30.35
CA MET A 1 20.76 -2.87 -29.63
C MET A 1 21.68 -3.21 -28.48
N SER A 2 21.37 -2.73 -27.28
CA SER A 2 22.19 -2.95 -26.09
C SER A 2 21.89 -4.33 -25.54
N ASP A 3 22.94 -5.14 -25.41
CA ASP A 3 22.94 -6.44 -24.75
C ASP A 3 22.55 -6.25 -23.28
N LEU A 4 21.27 -6.48 -22.98
CA LEU A 4 20.79 -6.67 -21.62
C LEU A 4 21.27 -8.07 -21.19
N GLU A 5 22.13 -8.13 -20.17
CA GLU A 5 22.49 -9.39 -19.52
C GLU A 5 21.21 -10.15 -19.11
N PRO A 6 21.19 -11.49 -19.26
CA PRO A 6 20.03 -12.27 -18.89
C PRO A 6 19.77 -12.14 -17.38
N VAL A 7 18.63 -11.55 -17.04
CA VAL A 7 18.13 -11.45 -15.66
C VAL A 7 18.16 -12.85 -15.04
N PRO A 8 18.79 -13.04 -13.85
CA PRO A 8 18.87 -14.35 -13.22
C PRO A 8 17.47 -14.93 -13.01
N PRO A 9 17.28 -16.27 -13.10
CA PRO A 9 15.99 -16.89 -12.87
C PRO A 9 15.43 -16.44 -11.51
N VAL A 10 14.14 -16.12 -11.40
CA VAL A 10 13.50 -15.71 -10.13
C VAL A 10 13.83 -16.68 -8.99
N THR A 11 13.94 -17.97 -9.32
CA THR A 11 14.37 -18.95 -8.34
C THR A 11 15.75 -18.65 -7.78
N GLU A 12 16.74 -18.25 -8.58
CA GLU A 12 18.12 -17.90 -8.21
C GLU A 12 18.20 -16.65 -7.32
N LEU A 13 17.38 -15.62 -7.58
CA LEU A 13 17.19 -14.48 -6.66
C LEU A 13 16.84 -14.95 -5.24
N PHE A 14 16.06 -16.04 -5.13
CA PHE A 14 15.70 -16.66 -3.85
C PHE A 14 16.53 -17.91 -3.49
N LYS A 15 17.51 -18.33 -4.31
CA LYS A 15 18.32 -19.58 -4.14
C LYS A 15 19.71 -19.29 -3.59
N ALA A 16 20.30 -18.17 -3.98
CA ALA A 16 21.69 -17.83 -3.68
C ALA A 16 21.77 -16.39 -3.13
N GLY A 17 22.05 -16.23 -1.83
CA GLY A 17 22.39 -14.94 -1.24
C GLY A 17 21.58 -14.53 0.00
N ALA A 18 21.89 -13.32 0.50
CA ALA A 18 21.47 -12.74 1.79
C ALA A 18 19.97 -12.87 2.13
N ILE A 19 19.09 -12.99 1.14
CA ILE A 19 17.64 -13.25 1.31
C ILE A 19 17.41 -14.58 2.04
N GLY A 20 18.14 -15.63 1.67
CA GLY A 20 18.09 -16.94 2.32
C GLY A 20 18.36 -16.85 3.82
N THR A 21 19.49 -16.22 4.14
CA THR A 21 19.97 -16.01 5.50
C THR A 21 19.08 -15.06 6.31
N LEU A 22 18.51 -14.00 5.69
CA LEU A 22 17.59 -13.07 6.36
C LEU A 22 16.22 -13.69 6.63
N ILE A 23 15.71 -14.48 5.69
CA ILE A 23 14.50 -15.29 5.86
C ILE A 23 14.76 -16.27 7.02
N GLU A 24 15.84 -17.05 7.01
CA GLU A 24 16.22 -17.93 8.13
C GLU A 24 16.38 -17.19 9.47
N THR A 25 16.96 -15.99 9.46
CA THR A 25 17.22 -15.19 10.67
C THR A 25 15.91 -14.64 11.27
N ALA A 26 15.03 -14.09 10.43
CA ALA A 26 13.71 -13.61 10.81
C ALA A 26 12.75 -14.76 11.17
N ILE A 27 12.93 -15.95 10.58
CA ILE A 27 12.02 -17.09 10.70
C ILE A 27 12.40 -18.06 11.81
N GLY A 28 13.69 -18.27 12.07
CA GLY A 28 14.16 -19.13 13.15
C GLY A 28 13.91 -20.63 12.96
N THR A 29 13.32 -21.07 11.84
CA THR A 29 13.08 -22.50 11.53
C THR A 29 13.26 -22.80 10.05
N ALA A 30 13.97 -23.90 9.74
CA ALA A 30 14.26 -24.36 8.38
C ALA A 30 13.02 -24.84 7.60
N ILE A 31 11.90 -25.11 8.27
CA ILE A 31 10.70 -25.74 7.69
C ILE A 31 9.85 -24.75 6.88
N GLY A 32 9.85 -23.46 7.24
CA GLY A 32 9.05 -22.44 6.54
C GLY A 32 9.69 -21.82 5.30
N TYR A 33 11.01 -21.95 5.17
CA TYR A 33 11.79 -21.34 4.09
C TYR A 33 11.29 -21.72 2.68
N PRO A 34 11.04 -23.01 2.36
CA PRO A 34 10.64 -23.41 1.02
C PRO A 34 9.26 -22.85 0.61
N THR A 35 8.30 -22.82 1.54
CA THR A 35 6.94 -22.34 1.27
C THR A 35 6.91 -20.82 1.07
N SER A 36 7.59 -20.06 1.92
CA SER A 36 7.72 -18.61 1.74
C SER A 36 8.43 -18.25 0.44
N ARG A 37 9.47 -19.00 0.10
CA ARG A 37 10.21 -18.82 -1.15
C ARG A 37 9.35 -19.11 -2.38
N ALA A 38 8.60 -20.20 -2.39
CA ALA A 38 7.71 -20.53 -3.50
C ALA A 38 6.62 -19.47 -3.67
N THR A 39 6.02 -19.02 -2.58
CA THR A 39 5.04 -17.93 -2.56
C THR A 39 5.63 -16.61 -3.06
N ALA A 40 6.84 -16.25 -2.63
CA ALA A 40 7.55 -15.05 -3.08
C ALA A 40 7.84 -15.12 -4.58
N THR A 41 8.27 -16.28 -5.08
CA THR A 41 8.53 -16.54 -6.49
C THR A 41 7.26 -16.36 -7.33
N CYS A 42 6.16 -17.02 -6.93
CA CYS A 42 4.86 -16.88 -7.61
C CYS A 42 4.35 -15.44 -7.59
N THR A 43 4.49 -14.74 -6.46
CA THR A 43 4.10 -13.35 -6.32
C THR A 43 4.90 -12.45 -7.25
N ALA A 44 6.23 -12.58 -7.26
CA ALA A 44 7.10 -11.78 -8.12
C ALA A 44 6.82 -12.01 -9.61
N GLN A 45 6.66 -13.27 -10.03
CA GLN A 45 6.37 -13.60 -11.42
C GLN A 45 5.02 -13.03 -11.89
N ASN A 46 3.96 -13.18 -11.09
CA ASN A 46 2.65 -12.62 -11.42
C ASN A 46 2.67 -11.08 -11.46
N LEU A 47 3.36 -10.44 -10.52
CA LEU A 47 3.52 -8.97 -10.54
C LEU A 47 4.24 -8.51 -11.79
N GLN A 48 5.36 -9.13 -12.16
CA GLN A 48 6.10 -8.77 -13.37
C GLN A 48 5.22 -8.88 -14.62
N ASN A 49 4.44 -9.96 -14.72
CA ASN A 49 3.51 -10.17 -15.84
C ASN A 49 2.42 -9.09 -15.90
N ILE A 50 1.87 -8.67 -14.76
CA ILE A 50 0.86 -7.60 -14.71
C ILE A 50 1.48 -6.25 -15.04
N LEU A 51 2.62 -5.92 -14.43
CA LEU A 51 3.25 -4.62 -14.62
C LEU A 51 3.76 -4.43 -16.05
N SER A 52 4.13 -5.50 -16.74
CA SER A 52 4.49 -5.49 -18.18
C SER A 52 3.30 -5.53 -19.13
N SER A 53 2.07 -5.67 -18.62
CA SER A 53 0.85 -5.68 -19.44
C SER A 53 0.43 -4.28 -19.87
N SER A 54 -0.52 -4.20 -20.81
CA SER A 54 -1.09 -2.93 -21.27
C SER A 54 -2.00 -2.23 -20.26
N SER A 55 -2.33 -2.88 -19.13
CA SER A 55 -3.28 -2.38 -18.13
C SER A 55 -2.82 -2.71 -16.69
N PRO A 56 -1.67 -2.19 -16.25
CA PRO A 56 -1.01 -2.66 -15.02
C PRO A 56 -1.65 -2.12 -13.72
N TYR A 57 -2.64 -1.24 -13.81
CA TYR A 57 -3.13 -0.44 -12.68
C TYR A 57 -3.84 -1.24 -11.57
N MET A 58 -4.14 -2.52 -11.79
CA MET A 58 -4.66 -3.43 -10.76
C MET A 58 -3.80 -3.44 -9.48
N VAL A 59 -2.48 -3.36 -9.63
CA VAL A 59 -1.52 -3.45 -8.52
C VAL A 59 -0.99 -2.08 -8.08
N PHE A 60 -1.52 -1.00 -8.65
CA PHE A 60 -1.10 0.36 -8.34
C PHE A 60 -1.87 0.84 -7.10
N PRO A 61 -1.18 1.32 -6.05
CA PRO A 61 -1.85 1.97 -4.92
C PRO A 61 -2.60 3.23 -5.35
N ALA A 62 -3.72 3.50 -4.69
CA ALA A 62 -4.32 4.82 -4.70
C ALA A 62 -3.55 5.76 -3.77
N LEU A 63 -3.32 7.00 -4.20
CA LEU A 63 -2.68 8.06 -3.41
C LEU A 63 -3.69 9.13 -3.03
N ALA A 64 -3.96 9.26 -1.74
CA ALA A 64 -5.03 10.08 -1.20
C ALA A 64 -4.54 11.30 -0.43
N VAL A 65 -5.29 12.41 -0.56
CA VAL A 65 -5.08 13.65 0.18
C VAL A 65 -6.38 14.48 0.23
N SER A 66 -6.55 15.30 1.27
CA SER A 66 -7.56 16.36 1.28
C SER A 66 -7.04 17.64 0.61
N GLY A 67 -7.91 18.42 -0.02
CA GLY A 67 -7.54 19.71 -0.64
C GLY A 67 -7.04 20.77 0.35
N ARG A 68 -7.34 20.58 1.65
CA ARG A 68 -6.89 21.42 2.77
C ARG A 68 -6.38 20.56 3.90
N VAL A 69 -5.31 21.02 4.54
CA VAL A 69 -4.67 20.32 5.67
C VAL A 69 -4.46 21.29 6.83
N SER A 70 -4.33 20.75 8.03
CA SER A 70 -4.11 21.50 9.26
C SER A 70 -2.86 22.37 9.14
N THR A 71 -2.88 23.57 9.74
CA THR A 71 -1.70 24.44 9.84
C THR A 71 -0.60 23.88 10.74
N SER A 72 -0.90 22.82 11.51
CA SER A 72 0.10 22.03 12.24
C SER A 72 0.88 21.03 11.37
N THR A 73 0.53 20.91 10.08
CA THR A 73 1.25 20.06 9.11
C THR A 73 2.67 20.60 8.90
N LYS A 74 3.64 19.70 8.92
CA LYS A 74 5.07 19.99 8.76
C LYS A 74 5.62 19.48 7.43
N ASN A 75 5.08 18.37 6.90
CA ASN A 75 5.54 17.76 5.67
C ASN A 75 4.45 16.95 4.95
N VAL A 76 4.76 16.47 3.75
CA VAL A 76 3.84 15.66 2.91
C VAL A 76 3.50 14.29 3.52
N PHE A 77 4.42 13.65 4.25
CA PHE A 77 4.22 12.31 4.81
C PHE A 77 3.12 12.27 5.87
N GLN A 78 2.87 13.41 6.52
CA GLN A 78 1.76 13.57 7.45
C GLN A 78 0.39 13.55 6.76
N VAL A 79 0.30 13.89 5.48
CA VAL A 79 -0.97 14.10 4.78
C VAL A 79 -1.25 13.09 3.67
N VAL A 80 -0.23 12.54 3.01
CA VAL A 80 -0.44 11.54 1.96
C VAL A 80 -0.77 10.19 2.57
N ARG A 81 -1.76 9.50 2.02
CA ARG A 81 -2.07 8.12 2.40
C ARG A 81 -2.17 7.24 1.18
N HIS A 82 -1.79 5.98 1.35
CA HIS A 82 -2.01 4.96 0.33
C HIS A 82 -3.38 4.30 0.55
N GLY A 83 -3.88 3.64 -0.48
CA GLY A 83 -5.11 2.87 -0.43
C GLY A 83 -5.33 2.06 -1.69
N VAL A 84 -6.56 1.63 -1.89
CA VAL A 84 -7.07 1.04 -3.12
C VAL A 84 -8.42 1.65 -3.47
N ILE A 85 -8.76 1.63 -4.76
CA ILE A 85 -10.12 1.90 -5.21
C ILE A 85 -10.78 0.58 -5.61
N ILE A 86 -11.97 0.35 -5.07
CA ILE A 86 -12.81 -0.81 -5.38
C ILE A 86 -14.10 -0.28 -6.00
N LYS A 87 -14.46 -0.79 -7.18
CA LYS A 87 -15.82 -0.64 -7.71
C LYS A 87 -16.64 -1.82 -7.21
N SER A 88 -17.77 -1.52 -6.58
CA SER A 88 -18.69 -2.54 -6.13
C SER A 88 -19.49 -3.15 -7.27
N ASN A 89 -20.11 -4.30 -7.00
CA ASN A 89 -21.02 -4.98 -7.92
C ASN A 89 -22.21 -4.09 -8.32
N GLU A 90 -22.63 -3.20 -7.42
CA GLU A 90 -23.68 -2.20 -7.61
C GLU A 90 -23.20 -0.97 -8.40
N GLY A 91 -21.90 -0.88 -8.69
CA GLY A 91 -21.30 0.18 -9.50
C GLY A 91 -20.81 1.39 -8.73
N ASN A 92 -20.79 1.34 -7.40
CA ASN A 92 -20.27 2.41 -6.54
C ASN A 92 -18.75 2.31 -6.40
N TYR A 93 -18.07 3.44 -6.29
CA TYR A 93 -16.62 3.46 -6.06
C TYR A 93 -16.31 3.75 -4.60
N TYR A 94 -15.38 2.98 -4.05
CA TYR A 94 -14.93 3.11 -2.66
C TYR A 94 -13.42 3.27 -2.60
N TYR A 95 -12.96 4.32 -1.89
CA TYR A 95 -11.60 4.37 -1.41
C TYR A 95 -11.52 3.59 -0.10
N ILE A 96 -10.61 2.62 -0.05
CA ILE A 96 -10.25 1.89 1.16
C ILE A 96 -8.76 2.09 1.40
N GLY A 97 -8.39 2.79 2.46
CA GLY A 97 -6.99 3.14 2.68
C GLY A 97 -6.75 3.92 3.95
N GLY A 98 -5.54 4.46 4.09
CA GLY A 98 -5.12 5.13 5.30
C GLY A 98 -5.86 6.43 5.56
N LYS A 99 -6.06 6.77 6.84
CA LYS A 99 -6.48 8.10 7.29
C LYS A 99 -5.30 8.99 7.65
N SER A 100 -5.46 10.30 7.50
CA SER A 100 -4.55 11.30 8.08
C SER A 100 -5.29 12.17 9.09
N ASN A 101 -4.66 12.37 10.25
CA ASN A 101 -5.14 13.29 11.29
C ASN A 101 -4.95 14.77 10.90
N TYR A 102 -4.26 15.04 9.80
CA TYR A 102 -3.96 16.39 9.31
C TYR A 102 -4.93 16.83 8.22
N TRP A 103 -5.78 15.94 7.71
CA TRP A 103 -6.86 16.33 6.82
C TRP A 103 -7.88 17.18 7.58
N ILE A 104 -8.29 18.30 6.98
CA ILE A 104 -9.28 19.19 7.59
C ILE A 104 -10.42 19.47 6.62
N GLN A 105 -11.57 19.80 7.20
CA GLN A 105 -12.71 20.35 6.48
C GLN A 105 -12.28 21.61 5.70
N ASN A 106 -12.84 21.79 4.49
CA ASN A 106 -12.88 23.02 3.66
C ASN A 106 -12.51 22.80 2.18
N ARG A 107 -12.29 21.56 1.72
CA ARG A 107 -12.20 21.17 0.29
C ARG A 107 -12.50 19.67 0.12
N ALA A 108 -12.54 19.23 -1.13
CA ALA A 108 -12.73 17.82 -1.47
C ALA A 108 -11.58 16.92 -0.98
N PHE A 109 -11.90 15.66 -0.77
CA PHE A 109 -10.96 14.55 -0.72
C PHE A 109 -10.66 14.10 -2.16
N HIS A 110 -9.40 13.75 -2.42
CA HIS A 110 -8.92 13.28 -3.70
C HIS A 110 -8.11 11.99 -3.50
N ALA A 111 -8.32 11.01 -4.36
CA ALA A 111 -7.49 9.81 -4.48
C ALA A 111 -7.13 9.58 -5.96
N PHE A 112 -5.85 9.33 -6.23
CA PHE A 112 -5.33 9.12 -7.58
C PHE A 112 -4.82 7.69 -7.74
N GLN A 113 -5.29 6.97 -8.75
CA GLN A 113 -4.81 5.62 -9.08
C GLN A 113 -4.72 5.48 -10.60
N GLY A 114 -3.52 5.22 -11.14
CA GLY A 114 -3.34 5.04 -12.58
C GLY A 114 -3.83 6.24 -13.38
N THR A 115 -3.50 7.48 -12.94
CA THR A 115 -3.99 8.77 -13.47
C THR A 115 -5.48 9.09 -13.27
N THR A 116 -6.28 8.11 -12.87
CA THR A 116 -7.71 8.31 -12.59
C THR A 116 -7.86 9.02 -11.27
N GLU A 117 -8.67 10.07 -11.27
CA GLU A 117 -9.02 10.81 -10.07
C GLU A 117 -10.38 10.34 -9.53
N PHE A 118 -10.39 10.05 -8.24
CA PHE A 118 -11.59 9.77 -7.45
C PHE A 118 -11.73 10.88 -6.41
N THR A 119 -12.91 11.46 -6.31
CA THR A 119 -13.15 12.63 -5.48
C THR A 119 -14.37 12.44 -4.58
N LEU A 120 -14.31 13.07 -3.42
CA LEU A 120 -15.45 13.24 -2.53
C LEU A 120 -15.50 14.71 -2.13
N LYS A 121 -16.51 15.42 -2.63
CA LYS A 121 -16.69 16.83 -2.28
C LYS A 121 -17.12 16.93 -0.83
N ALA A 122 -16.43 17.78 -0.08
CA ALA A 122 -16.84 18.13 1.27
C ALA A 122 -17.85 19.29 1.20
N GLU A 123 -18.96 19.14 1.91
CA GLU A 123 -19.96 20.21 2.09
C GLU A 123 -19.74 20.91 3.44
N GLU A 124 -20.07 22.20 3.49
CA GLU A 124 -20.02 22.97 4.73
C GLU A 124 -21.03 22.41 5.76
N GLY A 125 -20.65 22.35 7.04
CA GLY A 125 -21.47 21.74 8.09
C GLY A 125 -21.47 20.20 8.14
N VAL A 126 -20.80 19.53 7.19
CA VAL A 126 -20.64 18.07 7.23
C VAL A 126 -19.29 17.71 7.85
N HIS A 127 -19.32 17.14 9.05
CA HIS A 127 -18.14 16.82 9.87
C HIS A 127 -17.38 15.54 9.43
N LEU A 128 -17.19 15.32 8.12
CA LEU A 128 -16.55 14.12 7.58
C LEU A 128 -15.10 13.97 8.08
N PHE A 129 -14.28 15.02 7.96
CA PHE A 129 -12.86 14.93 8.33
C PHE A 129 -12.66 14.83 9.85
N GLU A 130 -13.60 15.35 10.63
CA GLU A 130 -13.61 15.13 12.08
C GLU A 130 -13.92 13.66 12.38
N ALA A 131 -14.96 13.09 11.75
CA ALA A 131 -15.27 11.66 11.87
C ALA A 131 -14.10 10.77 11.43
N ILE A 132 -13.37 11.14 10.36
CA ILE A 132 -12.16 10.42 9.93
C ILE A 132 -11.07 10.48 11.00
N ARG A 133 -10.79 11.65 11.56
CA ARG A 133 -9.75 11.84 12.59
C ARG A 133 -10.09 11.05 13.85
N ASP A 134 -11.34 11.11 14.27
CA ASP A 134 -11.82 10.54 15.53
C ASP A 134 -12.13 9.04 15.39
N ALA A 135 -12.12 8.50 14.17
CA ALA A 135 -12.27 7.07 13.90
C ALA A 135 -11.18 6.24 14.63
N PRO A 136 -11.54 5.09 15.23
CA PRO A 136 -10.60 4.26 15.98
C PRO A 136 -9.57 3.55 15.08
N SER A 137 -9.93 3.28 13.82
CA SER A 137 -9.08 2.59 12.85
C SER A 137 -8.18 3.56 12.07
N ASN A 138 -6.97 3.11 11.73
CA ASN A 138 -6.07 3.80 10.79
C ASN A 138 -6.48 3.61 9.32
N ILE A 139 -7.38 2.68 9.04
CA ILE A 139 -7.99 2.44 7.72
C ILE A 139 -9.42 2.96 7.73
N ILE A 140 -9.78 3.71 6.70
CA ILE A 140 -11.11 4.26 6.48
C ILE A 140 -11.70 3.74 5.16
N VAL A 141 -13.02 3.83 5.07
CA VAL A 141 -13.79 3.51 3.87
C VAL A 141 -14.61 4.74 3.50
N LEU A 142 -14.43 5.24 2.27
CA LEU A 142 -15.16 6.39 1.74
C LEU A 142 -15.81 6.02 0.41
N GLN A 143 -17.09 6.30 0.26
CA GLN A 143 -17.68 6.33 -1.08
C GLN A 143 -17.16 7.57 -1.81
N VAL A 144 -16.70 7.37 -3.04
CA VAL A 144 -16.10 8.42 -3.89
C VAL A 144 -16.76 8.39 -5.27
N ARG A 145 -16.58 9.48 -6.02
CA ARG A 145 -17.02 9.60 -7.41
C ARG A 145 -15.83 9.74 -8.34
N THR A 146 -15.96 9.28 -9.57
CA THR A 146 -15.01 9.62 -10.64
C THR A 146 -15.77 10.23 -11.80
N SER A 147 -15.22 11.29 -12.39
CA SER A 147 -15.79 11.94 -13.58
C SER A 147 -15.28 11.34 -14.89
N ARG A 148 -14.09 10.70 -14.85
CA ARG A 148 -13.46 10.09 -16.01
C ARG A 148 -12.58 8.93 -15.56
N LEU A 149 -13.06 7.71 -15.80
CA LEU A 149 -12.29 6.49 -15.61
C LEU A 149 -11.31 6.31 -16.76
N SER A 150 -10.03 6.07 -16.46
CA SER A 150 -9.07 5.63 -17.48
C SER A 150 -9.49 4.28 -18.06
N GLN A 151 -9.33 4.07 -19.37
CA GLN A 151 -9.62 2.77 -20.00
C GLN A 151 -8.70 1.65 -19.53
N ALA A 152 -7.52 2.00 -19.02
CA ALA A 152 -6.55 1.06 -18.44
C ALA A 152 -6.73 0.88 -16.92
N TRP A 153 -7.69 1.58 -16.29
CA TRP A 153 -7.93 1.39 -14.86
C TRP A 153 -8.55 0.00 -14.63
N GLU A 154 -7.96 -0.75 -13.71
CA GLU A 154 -8.47 -2.03 -13.22
C GLU A 154 -8.37 -2.01 -11.70
N GLN A 155 -9.39 -2.57 -11.03
CA GLN A 155 -9.37 -2.72 -9.58
C GLN A 155 -8.57 -3.96 -9.15
N PRO A 156 -7.97 -3.95 -7.94
CA PRO A 156 -7.36 -5.14 -7.38
C PRO A 156 -8.34 -6.31 -7.35
N LYS A 157 -7.85 -7.52 -7.59
CA LYS A 157 -8.64 -8.75 -7.46
C LYS A 157 -8.44 -9.36 -6.07
N PRO A 158 -9.48 -10.00 -5.52
CA PRO A 158 -9.31 -10.83 -4.35
C PRO A 158 -8.39 -12.03 -4.67
N PRO A 159 -7.59 -12.49 -3.69
CA PRO A 159 -6.58 -13.52 -3.90
C PRO A 159 -7.19 -14.92 -3.95
N GLU A 160 -6.68 -15.77 -4.86
CA GLU A 160 -7.15 -17.14 -5.08
C GLU A 160 -6.50 -18.16 -4.13
N GLY A 161 -7.30 -19.07 -3.58
CA GLY A 161 -6.85 -20.17 -2.74
C GLY A 161 -6.46 -21.43 -3.51
N CYS A 162 -5.83 -22.40 -2.82
CA CYS A 162 -5.54 -23.71 -3.40
C CYS A 162 -6.78 -24.63 -3.49
N GLN A 163 -7.74 -24.49 -2.57
CA GLN A 163 -8.93 -25.34 -2.46
C GLN A 163 -10.25 -24.56 -2.43
N THR A 164 -10.24 -23.27 -2.09
CA THR A 164 -11.43 -22.40 -2.08
C THR A 164 -11.20 -21.16 -2.94
N PRO A 165 -12.26 -20.62 -3.58
CA PRO A 165 -12.12 -19.46 -4.44
C PRO A 165 -11.78 -18.18 -3.65
N PHE A 166 -12.22 -18.00 -2.40
CA PHE A 166 -11.95 -16.79 -1.61
C PHE A 166 -11.79 -17.01 -0.09
N ILE A 167 -10.94 -16.19 0.52
CA ILE A 167 -10.78 -15.86 1.96
C ILE A 167 -10.20 -16.94 2.89
N GLY A 168 -10.28 -18.23 2.55
CA GLY A 168 -9.74 -19.30 3.43
C GLY A 168 -8.22 -19.24 3.62
N TRP A 169 -7.48 -18.74 2.63
CA TRP A 169 -6.06 -19.04 2.51
C TRP A 169 -5.12 -18.11 3.31
N ILE A 170 -5.50 -16.86 3.61
CA ILE A 170 -4.67 -16.03 4.51
C ILE A 170 -4.62 -16.70 5.87
N MET A 171 -5.73 -17.30 6.32
CA MET A 171 -5.75 -18.10 7.53
C MET A 171 -4.91 -19.37 7.34
N ASP A 172 -5.02 -20.11 6.24
CA ASP A 172 -4.18 -21.29 6.00
C ASP A 172 -2.66 -20.98 5.96
N ALA A 173 -2.26 -19.84 5.38
CA ALA A 173 -0.86 -19.40 5.33
C ALA A 173 -0.36 -18.85 6.68
N LEU A 174 -1.25 -18.28 7.50
CA LEU A 174 -0.97 -17.81 8.87
C LEU A 174 -1.02 -18.95 9.91
N GLU A 175 -1.83 -19.97 9.67
CA GLU A 175 -1.96 -21.22 10.45
C GLU A 175 -0.81 -22.18 10.12
N GLY A 176 -0.39 -22.25 8.85
CA GLY A 176 0.88 -22.85 8.42
C GLY A 176 2.12 -22.00 8.75
N GLY A 177 1.90 -20.78 9.26
CA GLY A 177 2.84 -19.94 9.97
C GLY A 177 3.68 -18.97 9.15
N ILE A 178 3.85 -19.11 7.82
CA ILE A 178 4.85 -18.34 7.08
C ILE A 178 4.50 -18.19 5.58
N GLY A 179 4.36 -16.95 5.09
CA GLY A 179 4.14 -16.61 3.68
C GLY A 179 5.01 -15.45 3.20
N ALA A 180 4.85 -15.01 1.95
CA ALA A 180 5.51 -13.82 1.41
C ALA A 180 4.49 -12.93 0.71
N GLY A 181 4.67 -11.62 0.82
CA GLY A 181 3.85 -10.62 0.14
C GLY A 181 4.69 -9.44 -0.31
N VAL A 182 4.14 -8.67 -1.24
CA VAL A 182 4.77 -7.46 -1.75
C VAL A 182 3.89 -6.25 -1.42
N ILE A 183 4.45 -5.29 -0.70
CA ILE A 183 3.81 -3.99 -0.44
C ILE A 183 4.13 -3.08 -1.62
N MET A 184 3.11 -2.72 -2.40
CA MET A 184 3.27 -1.76 -3.49
C MET A 184 3.13 -0.35 -2.93
N ASN A 185 4.09 0.52 -3.20
CA ASN A 185 4.08 1.87 -2.63
C ASN A 185 4.81 2.91 -3.50
N TYR A 186 4.53 4.17 -3.25
CA TYR A 186 5.16 5.30 -3.93
C TYR A 186 6.12 6.08 -3.03
N LEU A 187 6.43 5.59 -1.82
CA LEU A 187 7.27 6.30 -0.86
C LEU A 187 8.61 6.78 -1.47
N PRO A 188 9.32 5.98 -2.30
CA PRO A 188 10.58 6.40 -2.91
C PRO A 188 10.47 7.63 -3.81
N TYR A 189 9.36 7.79 -4.54
CA TYR A 189 9.13 8.99 -5.36
C TYR A 189 9.08 10.28 -4.53
N PHE A 190 8.63 10.20 -3.27
CA PHE A 190 8.70 11.35 -2.36
C PHE A 190 10.10 11.53 -1.77
N LEU A 191 10.88 10.46 -1.62
CA LEU A 191 12.23 10.53 -1.05
C LEU A 191 13.28 11.00 -2.06
N ASP A 192 12.98 10.95 -3.36
CA ASP A 192 13.79 11.55 -4.42
C ASP A 192 13.60 13.08 -4.52
N GLU A 193 12.45 13.59 -4.06
CA GLU A 193 12.20 15.02 -4.02
C GLU A 193 13.13 15.75 -3.04
N PRO A 194 13.63 16.95 -3.41
CA PRO A 194 14.38 17.79 -2.49
C PRO A 194 13.60 18.03 -1.19
N ILE A 195 14.24 17.83 -0.03
CA ILE A 195 13.61 17.96 1.31
C ILE A 195 12.81 19.26 1.48
N ARG A 196 13.24 20.36 0.84
CA ARG A 196 12.53 21.65 0.86
C ARG A 196 11.13 21.60 0.22
N ASN A 197 10.92 20.75 -0.79
CA ASN A 197 9.65 20.58 -1.49
C ASN A 197 8.66 19.76 -0.64
N LEU A 198 9.20 18.87 0.19
CA LEU A 198 8.43 17.98 1.08
C LEU A 198 7.97 18.67 2.36
N LYS A 199 8.65 19.76 2.76
CA LYS A 199 8.24 20.61 3.89
C LYS A 199 7.17 21.62 3.45
N VAL A 200 6.32 22.02 4.39
CA VAL A 200 5.31 23.06 4.12
C VAL A 200 5.97 24.44 3.93
N GLY A 201 5.53 25.20 2.92
CA GLY A 201 5.99 26.58 2.69
C GLY A 201 5.45 27.22 1.41
N HIS A 202 5.72 28.51 1.19
CA HIS A 202 5.12 29.34 0.11
C HIS A 202 5.33 28.86 -1.35
N ARG A 203 6.21 27.88 -1.60
CA ARG A 203 6.48 27.32 -2.95
C ARG A 203 6.65 25.80 -2.97
N GLY A 204 6.25 25.12 -1.89
CA GLY A 204 6.36 23.66 -1.77
C GLY A 204 5.15 22.93 -2.35
N LEU A 205 5.15 21.60 -2.21
CA LEU A 205 3.99 20.77 -2.57
C LEU A 205 2.76 21.15 -1.73
N ILE A 206 2.99 21.54 -0.48
CA ILE A 206 1.98 22.10 0.43
C ILE A 206 2.35 23.53 0.75
N TYR A 207 1.42 24.46 0.51
CA TYR A 207 1.65 25.89 0.69
C TYR A 207 0.46 26.59 1.33
N GLU A 208 0.69 27.81 1.82
CA GLU A 208 -0.36 28.63 2.40
C GLU A 208 -1.15 29.40 1.34
N SER A 209 -2.48 29.33 1.43
CA SER A 209 -3.41 30.08 0.58
C SER A 209 -4.66 30.43 1.38
N GLY A 210 -4.96 31.73 1.51
CA GLY A 210 -6.15 32.21 2.24
C GLY A 210 -6.15 31.83 3.71
N GLY A 211 -5.00 31.95 4.39
CA GLY A 211 -4.83 31.67 5.83
C GLY A 211 -4.92 30.19 6.22
N LYS A 212 -4.90 29.27 5.25
CA LYS A 212 -4.91 27.81 5.48
C LYS A 212 -3.89 27.14 4.57
N TYR A 213 -3.39 25.97 4.95
CA TYR A 213 -2.56 25.15 4.06
C TYR A 213 -3.40 24.43 3.02
N THR A 214 -2.89 24.36 1.80
CA THR A 214 -3.54 23.72 0.64
C THR A 214 -2.58 22.76 -0.06
N THR A 215 -3.16 21.78 -0.74
CA THR A 215 -2.46 20.68 -1.38
C THR A 215 -2.63 20.70 -2.90
N ASP A 216 -3.02 21.84 -3.50
CA ASP A 216 -3.33 21.91 -4.94
C ASP A 216 -2.14 21.47 -5.81
N SER A 217 -0.93 21.98 -5.52
CA SER A 217 0.31 21.53 -6.19
C SER A 217 0.60 20.06 -5.91
N PHE A 218 0.37 19.61 -4.67
CA PHE A 218 0.59 18.23 -4.29
C PHE A 218 -0.35 17.26 -4.99
N GLN A 219 -1.62 17.61 -5.22
CA GLN A 219 -2.55 16.79 -5.99
C GLN A 219 -2.05 16.57 -7.42
N GLY A 220 -1.50 17.61 -8.06
CA GLY A 220 -0.86 17.49 -9.37
C GLY A 220 0.34 16.54 -9.35
N PHE A 221 1.15 16.61 -8.30
CA PHE A 221 2.26 15.67 -8.07
C PHE A 221 1.76 14.23 -7.89
N LEU A 222 0.80 13.99 -6.99
CA LEU A 222 0.21 12.67 -6.73
C LEU A 222 -0.39 12.06 -8.00
N ARG A 223 -1.13 12.86 -8.78
CA ARG A 223 -1.67 12.44 -10.07
C ARG A 223 -0.57 12.02 -11.04
N THR A 224 0.52 12.78 -11.10
CA THR A 224 1.66 12.50 -11.98
C THR A 224 2.35 11.21 -11.57
N ILE A 225 2.67 11.02 -10.29
CA ILE A 225 3.38 9.82 -9.84
C ILE A 225 2.51 8.56 -9.92
N SER A 226 1.18 8.69 -9.75
CA SER A 226 0.23 7.56 -9.83
C SER A 226 0.18 6.86 -11.20
N LYS A 227 0.85 7.42 -12.22
CA LYS A 227 0.96 6.83 -13.57
C LYS A 227 2.14 5.87 -13.71
N PHE A 228 3.17 6.04 -12.88
CA PHE A 228 4.39 5.26 -12.93
C PHE A 228 4.24 3.99 -12.08
N PRO A 229 4.95 2.89 -12.43
CA PRO A 229 4.96 1.69 -11.62
C PRO A 229 5.32 1.98 -10.16
N PRO A 230 4.54 1.51 -9.17
CA PRO A 230 4.92 1.65 -7.76
C PRO A 230 6.13 0.77 -7.44
N LEU A 231 6.91 1.16 -6.43
CA LEU A 231 8.05 0.38 -5.99
C LEU A 231 7.63 -0.73 -5.01
N PRO A 232 8.16 -1.95 -5.16
CA PRO A 232 7.79 -3.10 -4.35
C PRO A 232 8.67 -3.22 -3.09
N PHE A 233 8.05 -3.44 -1.92
CA PHE A 233 8.76 -4.01 -0.77
C PHE A 233 8.36 -5.46 -0.57
N LEU A 234 9.34 -6.36 -0.69
CA LEU A 234 9.14 -7.73 -0.25
C LEU A 234 9.04 -7.77 1.26
N GLY A 235 8.04 -8.51 1.74
CA GLY A 235 7.91 -8.78 3.14
C GLY A 235 7.54 -10.24 3.42
N ILE A 236 8.04 -10.74 4.52
CA ILE A 236 7.68 -12.06 5.06
C ILE A 236 6.44 -11.90 5.91
N ILE A 237 5.38 -12.65 5.61
CA ILE A 237 4.12 -12.60 6.35
C ILE A 237 4.16 -13.63 7.48
N LYS A 238 3.81 -13.21 8.70
CA LYS A 238 3.70 -14.06 9.90
C LYS A 238 2.48 -13.71 10.73
N SER A 239 1.96 -14.69 11.48
CA SER A 239 0.86 -14.51 12.43
C SER A 239 1.29 -14.01 13.81
N THR A 240 2.57 -14.16 14.16
CA THR A 240 3.09 -13.79 15.48
C THR A 240 3.73 -12.39 15.51
N PRO A 241 3.45 -11.57 16.54
CA PRO A 241 4.13 -10.30 16.73
C PRO A 241 5.63 -10.48 16.96
N PRO A 242 6.46 -9.44 16.72
CA PRO A 242 7.78 -9.39 17.33
C PRO A 242 7.65 -9.49 18.87
N PRO A 243 8.73 -9.73 19.64
CA PRO A 243 8.69 -9.66 21.10
C PRO A 243 8.54 -8.20 21.56
N LEU A 244 7.37 -7.62 21.31
CA LEU A 244 6.92 -6.29 21.71
C LEU A 244 5.48 -6.48 22.19
N GLY A 245 5.23 -6.10 23.44
CA GLY A 245 4.20 -6.62 24.34
C GLY A 245 2.72 -6.36 24.00
N ASP A 246 2.35 -6.08 22.75
CA ASP A 246 0.98 -5.74 22.41
C ASP A 246 0.26 -6.90 21.71
N LYS A 247 -0.73 -7.48 22.40
CA LYS A 247 -1.74 -8.34 21.77
C LYS A 247 -2.56 -7.49 20.81
N LEU A 248 -2.50 -7.78 19.52
CA LEU A 248 -3.34 -7.13 18.52
C LEU A 248 -4.79 -7.64 18.65
N PRO A 249 -5.79 -6.76 18.86
CA PRO A 249 -7.20 -7.17 18.80
C PRO A 249 -7.61 -7.53 17.36
N SER A 250 -8.72 -8.24 17.18
CA SER A 250 -9.36 -8.35 15.85
C SER A 250 -9.51 -6.96 15.22
N PRO A 251 -9.25 -6.75 13.90
CA PRO A 251 -9.20 -7.73 12.82
C PRO A 251 -7.79 -7.98 12.24
N PHE A 252 -6.73 -7.92 13.04
CA PHE A 252 -5.36 -8.03 12.52
C PHE A 252 -4.94 -9.49 12.21
N PRO A 253 -4.75 -9.87 10.93
CA PRO A 253 -4.24 -11.18 10.54
C PRO A 253 -2.79 -11.46 10.96
N GLY A 254 -1.93 -10.46 11.02
CA GLY A 254 -0.51 -10.69 11.31
C GLY A 254 0.39 -9.51 10.99
N PHE A 255 1.66 -9.83 10.74
CA PHE A 255 2.79 -8.92 10.58
C PHE A 255 3.52 -9.22 9.27
N ILE A 256 4.06 -8.16 8.66
CA ILE A 256 4.93 -8.23 7.50
C ILE A 256 6.29 -7.68 7.88
N TYR A 257 7.34 -8.49 7.69
CA TYR A 257 8.72 -8.13 7.97
C TYR A 257 9.44 -7.86 6.66
N ALA A 258 9.76 -6.59 6.40
CA ALA A 258 10.55 -6.18 5.26
C ALA A 258 12.01 -5.96 5.71
N PRO A 259 12.99 -6.72 5.18
CA PRO A 259 14.37 -6.69 5.67
C PRO A 259 15.11 -5.40 5.30
N THR A 260 16.03 -4.95 6.17
CA THR A 260 17.00 -3.88 5.87
C THR A 260 18.44 -4.39 6.11
N PRO A 261 19.46 -3.99 5.30
CA PRO A 261 19.44 -2.99 4.25
C PRO A 261 18.92 -3.51 2.90
N VAL A 262 18.59 -2.56 2.04
CA VAL A 262 17.60 -2.69 0.98
C VAL A 262 18.17 -3.25 -0.34
N SER A 263 19.42 -3.74 -0.36
CA SER A 263 20.02 -4.38 -1.55
C SER A 263 19.15 -5.50 -2.11
N ILE A 264 18.46 -6.23 -1.23
CA ILE A 264 17.49 -7.27 -1.56
C ILE A 264 16.23 -6.72 -2.26
N MET A 265 15.75 -5.54 -1.85
CA MET A 265 14.61 -4.93 -2.53
C MET A 265 15.04 -4.29 -3.85
N ASN A 266 16.30 -3.89 -4.01
CA ASN A 266 16.81 -3.43 -5.29
C ASN A 266 16.77 -4.54 -6.34
N ASP A 267 17.27 -5.74 -6.03
CA ASP A 267 17.26 -6.85 -7.00
C ASP A 267 15.83 -7.27 -7.38
N LEU A 268 14.92 -7.33 -6.39
CA LEU A 268 13.50 -7.58 -6.66
C LEU A 268 12.86 -6.45 -7.47
N CYS A 269 13.15 -5.19 -7.15
CA CYS A 269 12.64 -4.03 -7.84
C CYS A 269 13.11 -4.03 -9.30
N GLN A 270 14.41 -4.25 -9.53
CA GLN A 270 14.97 -4.37 -10.88
C GLN A 270 14.33 -5.51 -11.66
N PHE A 271 14.11 -6.67 -11.04
CA PHE A 271 13.38 -7.77 -11.65
C PHE A 271 11.95 -7.34 -12.03
N LEU A 272 11.19 -6.77 -11.09
CA LEU A 272 9.79 -6.38 -11.29
C LEU A 272 9.63 -5.22 -12.27
N LEU A 273 10.64 -4.39 -12.47
CA LEU A 273 10.60 -3.17 -13.26
C LEU A 273 11.50 -3.23 -14.52
N ALA A 274 12.05 -4.39 -14.86
CA ALA A 274 12.98 -4.57 -15.99
C ALA A 274 12.46 -4.08 -17.35
N PHE A 275 11.14 -4.02 -17.54
CA PHE A 275 10.50 -3.53 -18.77
C PHE A 275 10.21 -2.01 -18.74
N SER A 276 10.43 -1.35 -17.60
CA SER A 276 9.96 0.02 -17.35
C SER A 276 11.03 1.11 -17.37
N GLY A 277 12.27 0.78 -17.78
CA GLY A 277 13.35 1.72 -18.09
C GLY A 277 13.60 2.78 -17.02
N GLU A 278 12.88 3.90 -17.09
CA GLU A 278 12.92 5.01 -16.13
C GLU A 278 12.66 4.56 -14.67
N ALA A 279 11.73 3.64 -14.41
CA ALA A 279 11.43 3.22 -13.04
C ALA A 279 12.44 2.20 -12.47
N GLN A 280 13.33 1.65 -13.31
CA GLN A 280 14.41 0.76 -12.86
C GLN A 280 15.53 1.55 -12.16
N ASP A 281 15.79 2.80 -12.59
CA ASP A 281 16.80 3.67 -11.98
C ASP A 281 16.41 4.05 -10.54
N ASP A 282 15.11 4.15 -10.26
CA ASP A 282 14.54 4.45 -8.94
C ASP A 282 14.72 3.30 -7.93
N CYS A 283 15.02 2.07 -8.38
CA CYS A 283 15.26 0.93 -7.49
C CYS A 283 16.45 1.15 -6.56
N SER A 284 17.45 1.92 -7.01
CA SER A 284 18.63 2.27 -6.22
C SER A 284 18.30 3.24 -5.06
N ALA A 285 17.23 4.05 -5.21
CA ALA A 285 16.76 4.96 -4.17
C ALA A 285 16.23 4.20 -2.93
N LEU A 286 15.85 2.93 -3.11
CA LEU A 286 15.50 2.03 -2.02
C LEU A 286 16.72 1.75 -1.10
N VAL A 287 17.94 1.75 -1.62
CA VAL A 287 19.18 1.27 -0.94
C VAL A 287 20.05 2.37 -0.34
N GLY A 288 19.59 3.62 -0.34
CA GLY A 288 20.42 4.73 0.10
C GLY A 288 20.78 4.73 1.59
N ASN A 289 22.07 5.00 1.87
CA ASN A 289 22.78 5.32 3.13
C ASN A 289 21.91 5.55 4.39
N ASP A 290 22.38 5.11 5.56
CA ASP A 290 21.69 5.12 6.88
C ASP A 290 20.85 6.38 7.21
N ASN A 291 21.24 7.57 6.73
CA ASN A 291 20.46 8.80 6.87
C ASN A 291 19.08 8.78 6.15
N LYS A 292 18.96 8.07 5.02
CA LYS A 292 17.67 7.86 4.33
C LYS A 292 16.81 6.84 5.06
N ILE A 293 17.40 5.86 5.76
CA ILE A 293 16.66 4.88 6.59
C ILE A 293 15.97 5.58 7.76
N GLN A 294 16.62 6.57 8.39
CA GLN A 294 15.97 7.37 9.45
C GLN A 294 14.80 8.20 8.89
N GLN A 295 14.98 8.85 7.73
CA GLN A 295 13.88 9.54 7.04
C GLN A 295 12.75 8.59 6.64
N PHE A 296 13.10 7.35 6.28
CA PHE A 296 12.15 6.30 5.95
C PHE A 296 11.29 5.94 7.15
N SER A 297 11.89 5.76 8.33
CA SER A 297 11.17 5.52 9.60
C SER A 297 10.18 6.65 9.91
N ASP A 298 10.59 7.90 9.72
CA ASP A 298 9.74 9.08 9.94
C ASP A 298 8.62 9.22 8.89
N SER A 299 8.72 8.50 7.78
CA SER A 299 7.77 8.51 6.66
C SER A 299 6.84 7.30 6.61
N LEU A 300 6.99 6.33 7.53
CA LEU A 300 6.19 5.08 7.54
C LEU A 300 4.68 5.33 7.63
N ASP A 301 4.25 6.43 8.25
CA ASP A 301 2.84 6.81 8.31
C ASP A 301 2.23 7.05 6.91
N ALA A 302 3.05 7.44 5.92
CA ALA A 302 2.60 7.59 4.54
C ALA A 302 2.20 6.23 3.94
N LEU A 303 2.82 5.13 4.37
CA LEU A 303 2.53 3.77 3.90
C LEU A 303 1.23 3.19 4.48
N ILE A 304 0.57 3.87 5.43
CA ILE A 304 -0.73 3.42 5.92
C ILE A 304 -1.72 3.37 4.75
N GLY A 305 -2.34 2.22 4.59
CA GLY A 305 -3.22 1.82 3.49
C GLY A 305 -2.51 1.28 2.26
N ALA A 306 -1.18 1.15 2.25
CA ALA A 306 -0.46 0.56 1.12
C ALA A 306 -0.94 -0.89 0.88
N PRO A 307 -1.30 -1.26 -0.36
CA PRO A 307 -1.79 -2.59 -0.66
C PRO A 307 -0.66 -3.63 -0.62
N ILE A 308 -0.99 -4.76 -0.02
CA ILE A 308 -0.16 -5.95 0.05
C ILE A 308 -0.73 -6.95 -0.95
N PHE A 309 0.08 -7.39 -1.89
CA PHE A 309 -0.28 -8.42 -2.86
C PHE A 309 0.50 -9.71 -2.62
N THR A 310 -0.14 -10.84 -2.92
CA THR A 310 0.52 -12.15 -2.90
C THR A 310 -0.17 -13.14 -3.82
N SER A 311 0.59 -14.14 -4.23
CA SER A 311 0.16 -15.28 -5.04
C SER A 311 0.64 -16.55 -4.37
N LEU A 312 -0.28 -17.49 -4.16
CA LEU A 312 0.01 -18.77 -3.55
C LEU A 312 0.67 -19.75 -4.52
N TYR A 313 1.53 -20.59 -3.96
CA TYR A 313 2.02 -21.78 -4.62
C TYR A 313 1.19 -22.99 -4.19
N CYS A 314 0.52 -23.64 -5.14
CA CYS A 314 -0.25 -24.87 -4.93
C CYS A 314 0.38 -26.03 -5.72
N PRO A 315 0.01 -27.30 -5.46
CA PRO A 315 0.46 -28.43 -6.29
C PRO A 315 0.11 -28.30 -7.77
N SER A 316 -0.92 -27.51 -8.11
CA SER A 316 -1.33 -27.17 -9.48
C SER A 316 -0.56 -26.00 -10.10
N GLY A 317 0.41 -25.41 -9.38
CA GLY A 317 1.19 -24.26 -9.80
C GLY A 317 0.84 -22.97 -9.05
N CYS A 318 1.38 -21.84 -9.53
CA CYS A 318 1.10 -20.51 -8.98
C CYS A 318 -0.35 -20.10 -9.25
N LYS A 319 -1.03 -19.59 -8.21
CA LYS A 319 -2.36 -18.98 -8.33
C LYS A 319 -2.28 -17.54 -8.80
N ASN A 320 -3.41 -16.98 -9.23
CA ASN A 320 -3.43 -15.56 -9.57
C ASN A 320 -3.12 -14.71 -8.33
N ILE A 321 -2.42 -13.61 -8.56
CA ILE A 321 -2.15 -12.65 -7.51
C ILE A 321 -3.42 -11.90 -7.11
N GLY A 322 -3.52 -11.57 -5.84
CA GLY A 322 -4.60 -10.72 -5.35
C GLY A 322 -4.22 -9.89 -4.12
N LEU A 323 -5.10 -8.97 -3.77
CA LEU A 323 -4.98 -8.09 -2.62
C LEU A 323 -5.13 -8.89 -1.33
N ALA A 324 -4.03 -9.09 -0.62
CA ALA A 324 -4.01 -9.81 0.65
C ALA A 324 -4.31 -8.92 1.85
N GLY A 325 -4.05 -7.62 1.73
CA GLY A 325 -4.27 -6.70 2.84
C GLY A 325 -3.84 -5.28 2.58
N LEU A 326 -4.03 -4.45 3.60
CA LEU A 326 -3.65 -3.05 3.62
C LEU A 326 -2.79 -2.79 4.85
N VAL A 327 -1.67 -2.10 4.68
CA VAL A 327 -0.81 -1.71 5.80
C VAL A 327 -1.59 -0.84 6.77
N TYR A 328 -1.69 -1.27 8.04
CA TYR A 328 -2.41 -0.56 9.08
C TYR A 328 -1.51 0.40 9.87
N ARG A 329 -0.27 -0.02 10.11
CA ARG A 329 0.77 0.73 10.83
C ARG A 329 2.14 0.14 10.49
N GLY A 330 3.16 1.00 10.41
CA GLY A 330 4.56 0.59 10.31
C GLY A 330 5.34 0.93 11.58
N THR A 331 6.38 0.14 11.86
CA THR A 331 7.44 0.44 12.83
C THR A 331 8.76 -0.11 12.31
N SER A 332 9.89 0.30 12.89
CA SER A 332 11.16 -0.39 12.73
C SER A 332 11.42 -1.33 13.91
N ALA A 333 12.12 -2.43 13.68
CA ALA A 333 12.60 -3.34 14.71
C ALA A 333 13.98 -3.90 14.36
N THR A 334 14.76 -4.29 15.37
CA THR A 334 16.01 -5.03 15.18
C THR A 334 15.83 -6.45 15.69
N ILE A 335 16.03 -7.44 14.83
CA ILE A 335 15.88 -8.87 15.15
C ILE A 335 17.22 -9.55 14.91
N LYS A 336 17.82 -10.10 15.98
CA LYS A 336 19.13 -10.77 15.94
C LYS A 336 20.24 -9.95 15.26
N GLY A 337 20.25 -8.63 15.48
CA GLY A 337 21.23 -7.70 14.91
C GLY A 337 20.91 -7.17 13.52
N TYR A 338 19.82 -7.62 12.89
CA TYR A 338 19.37 -7.13 11.58
C TYR A 338 18.17 -6.20 11.71
N GLY A 339 18.14 -5.12 10.92
CA GLY A 339 17.03 -4.19 10.88
C GLY A 339 15.87 -4.71 10.04
N PHE A 340 14.65 -4.38 10.46
CA PHE A 340 13.41 -4.71 9.76
C PHE A 340 12.46 -3.54 9.85
N LEU A 341 11.72 -3.32 8.77
CA LEU A 341 10.45 -2.62 8.81
C LEU A 341 9.38 -3.66 9.10
N VAL A 342 8.57 -3.40 10.11
CA VAL A 342 7.51 -4.30 10.57
C VAL A 342 6.18 -3.60 10.39
N PHE A 343 5.29 -4.23 9.61
CA PHE A 343 3.98 -3.70 9.31
C PHE A 343 2.89 -4.60 9.85
N ASN A 344 1.95 -4.01 10.58
CA ASN A 344 0.67 -4.66 10.84
C ASN A 344 -0.22 -4.40 9.63
N PHE A 345 -1.07 -5.34 9.28
CA PHE A 345 -2.01 -5.17 8.18
C PHE A 345 -3.40 -5.62 8.56
N VAL A 346 -4.40 -5.12 7.83
CA VAL A 346 -5.79 -5.59 7.90
C VAL A 346 -6.14 -6.33 6.61
N LYS A 347 -7.08 -7.28 6.72
CA LYS A 347 -7.65 -7.94 5.54
C LYS A 347 -8.46 -6.94 4.71
N PRO A 348 -8.58 -7.11 3.39
CA PRO A 348 -9.55 -6.36 2.58
C PRO A 348 -10.97 -6.87 2.81
N PRO A 349 -12.01 -6.21 2.24
CA PRO A 349 -13.36 -6.76 2.19
C PRO A 349 -13.38 -8.17 1.60
N THR A 350 -14.30 -9.00 2.09
CA THR A 350 -14.46 -10.41 1.69
C THR A 350 -14.91 -10.53 0.23
N ASP A 351 -15.78 -9.63 -0.21
CA ASP A 351 -16.17 -9.45 -1.59
C ASP A 351 -16.40 -7.95 -1.87
N TYR A 352 -16.72 -7.64 -3.12
CA TYR A 352 -16.92 -6.27 -3.58
C TYR A 352 -18.41 -5.91 -3.77
N SER A 353 -19.31 -6.47 -2.97
CA SER A 353 -20.66 -5.91 -2.84
C SER A 353 -20.67 -4.70 -1.90
N ASP A 354 -21.62 -3.79 -2.09
CA ASP A 354 -21.87 -2.68 -1.17
C ASP A 354 -22.12 -3.17 0.26
N ALA A 355 -22.74 -4.34 0.42
CA ALA A 355 -23.01 -4.98 1.71
C ALA A 355 -21.72 -5.43 2.41
N ALA A 356 -20.83 -6.14 1.71
CA ALA A 356 -19.55 -6.57 2.28
C ALA A 356 -18.64 -5.39 2.61
N ILE A 357 -18.65 -4.33 1.79
CA ILE A 357 -17.92 -3.10 2.08
C ILE A 357 -18.47 -2.38 3.33
N ALA A 358 -19.79 -2.37 3.51
CA ALA A 358 -20.42 -1.83 4.71
C ALA A 358 -20.10 -2.66 5.95
N GLU A 359 -20.13 -4.00 5.85
CA GLU A 359 -19.73 -4.90 6.93
C GLU A 359 -18.26 -4.68 7.30
N TYR A 360 -17.39 -4.56 6.30
CA TYR A 360 -15.98 -4.26 6.51
C TYR A 360 -15.77 -2.93 7.24
N ALA A 361 -16.47 -1.87 6.83
CA ALA A 361 -16.44 -0.59 7.53
C ALA A 361 -16.90 -0.71 8.99
N ASN A 362 -17.89 -1.56 9.26
CA ASN A 362 -18.36 -1.84 10.63
C ASN A 362 -17.32 -2.59 11.46
N GLN A 363 -16.65 -3.59 10.90
CA GLN A 363 -15.57 -4.32 11.56
C GLN A 363 -14.38 -3.39 11.91
N LEU A 364 -14.11 -2.38 11.08
CA LEU A 364 -13.11 -1.35 11.34
C LEU A 364 -13.57 -0.24 12.31
N GLY A 365 -14.86 -0.22 12.69
CA GLY A 365 -15.42 0.86 13.51
C GLY A 365 -15.51 2.21 12.77
N VAL A 366 -15.65 2.19 11.45
CA VAL A 366 -15.69 3.40 10.58
C VAL A 366 -17.03 3.54 9.82
N SER A 367 -18.09 2.86 10.25
CA SER A 367 -19.42 2.93 9.63
C SER A 367 -19.93 4.36 9.48
N ASN A 368 -19.79 5.20 10.52
CA ASN A 368 -20.20 6.60 10.47
C ASN A 368 -19.46 7.40 9.38
N VAL A 369 -18.16 7.14 9.19
CA VAL A 369 -17.36 7.77 8.13
C VAL A 369 -17.91 7.38 6.75
N LEU A 370 -18.21 6.09 6.57
CA LEU A 370 -18.81 5.60 5.34
C LEU A 370 -20.19 6.24 5.10
N GLU A 371 -21.09 6.23 6.08
CA GLU A 371 -22.44 6.81 5.96
C GLU A 371 -22.43 8.29 5.58
N ILE A 372 -21.57 9.09 6.21
CA ILE A 372 -21.39 10.51 5.86
C ILE A 372 -20.93 10.63 4.39
N SER A 373 -19.95 9.83 3.97
CA SER A 373 -19.48 9.85 2.58
C SER A 373 -20.56 9.43 1.57
N LYS A 374 -21.38 8.42 1.88
CA LYS A 374 -22.50 7.99 1.03
C LYS A 374 -23.51 9.12 0.85
N ARG A 375 -23.83 9.85 1.92
CA ARG A 375 -24.73 11.01 1.86
C ARG A 375 -24.18 12.12 0.97
N LEU A 376 -22.91 12.47 1.11
CA LEU A 376 -22.24 13.48 0.27
C LEU A 376 -22.18 13.05 -1.22
N VAL A 377 -22.05 11.76 -1.48
CA VAL A 377 -22.17 11.20 -2.83
C VAL A 377 -23.63 11.12 -3.29
N GLY A 378 -24.62 11.11 -2.41
CA GLY A 378 -26.04 11.12 -2.78
C GLY A 378 -26.61 12.54 -2.99
N SER A 379 -26.16 13.53 -2.23
CA SER A 379 -26.65 14.92 -2.26
C SER A 379 -26.21 15.71 -3.49
N ALA A 380 -25.12 15.31 -4.13
CA ALA A 380 -24.54 16.02 -5.27
C ALA A 380 -25.17 15.62 -6.63
N ASN A 381 -26.47 15.31 -6.66
CA ASN A 381 -27.25 15.00 -7.87
C ASN A 381 -28.21 16.13 -8.22
#